data_AF-A0AAI9C896-F1
#
_entry.id   AF-A0AAI9C896-F1
#
_cell.length_a   1.000
_cell.length_b   1.000
_cell.length_c   1.000
_cell.angle_alpha   90.00
_cell.angle_beta   90.00
_cell.angle_gamma   90.00
#
_symmetry.space_group_name_H-M   'P 1'
#
loop_
_entity.id
_entity.type
_entity.pdbx_description
1 polymer ?
#
loop_
_entity_poly.entity_id
_entity_poly.type
_entity_poly.pdbx_seq_one_letter_code
_entity_poly.pdbx_strand_id
1 'polypeptide(L)'
;MGAPNPPTPPALAIVPLPPEQATERALGARCPVDLAGRLAAQGDLLIGACEGQMPAHLAAVLVALPEQDIHLPRSWREREVRQKVWFKAVPGFGQRSDFIARMGDIWVRSLEGRDAESTFYLVSAPFLCSNPAAGTTVQVQEPVRLPAGECREAYIAQRVYQVRGDAAPRDVTAEVMPAMPPLTEADRARQLAREGRITLDHSKLQFGPAMRWFVQYPETAQKGGPRAFSDWSREHLAFVVWTGDRFELREKISRSQWPCDPVAPGDRACGGFPDSGPDLFVTAGTSVPMAASSP
;
A
#
# COMPACT_ATOMS: atom_id res chain seq x y z
N MET A 1 -5.02 -11.54 43.38
CA MET A 1 -4.56 -12.50 42.35
C MET A 1 -5.08 -12.01 41.01
N GLY A 2 -4.22 -11.40 40.19
CA GLY A 2 -4.61 -10.95 38.86
C GLY A 2 -4.76 -12.14 37.93
N ALA A 3 -5.83 -12.20 37.16
CA ALA A 3 -6.00 -13.22 36.12
C ALA A 3 -4.79 -13.16 35.17
N PRO A 4 -4.23 -14.31 34.76
CA PRO A 4 -3.17 -14.32 33.75
C PRO A 4 -3.71 -13.69 32.47
N ASN A 5 -2.94 -12.77 31.88
CA ASN A 5 -3.27 -12.20 30.59
C ASN A 5 -3.48 -13.33 29.57
N PRO A 6 -4.53 -13.26 28.73
CA PRO A 6 -4.73 -14.26 27.70
C PRO A 6 -3.49 -14.32 26.78
N PRO A 7 -3.10 -15.52 26.33
CA PRO A 7 -1.95 -15.67 25.44
C PRO A 7 -2.15 -14.87 24.16
N THR A 8 -1.10 -14.18 23.70
CA THR A 8 -1.12 -13.46 22.43
C THR A 8 -1.39 -14.45 21.29
N PRO A 9 -2.37 -14.18 20.40
CA PRO A 9 -2.65 -15.08 19.30
C PRO A 9 -1.42 -15.23 18.39
N PRO A 10 -1.19 -16.41 17.80
CA PRO A 10 -0.05 -16.64 16.92
C PRO A 10 -0.05 -15.68 15.73
N ALA A 11 1.14 -15.27 15.30
CA ALA A 11 1.31 -14.44 14.12
C ALA A 11 0.76 -15.19 12.89
N LEU A 12 -0.01 -14.50 12.06
CA LEU A 12 -0.52 -15.08 10.81
C LEU A 12 0.61 -15.23 9.80
N ALA A 13 0.52 -16.30 9.01
CA ALA A 13 1.40 -16.52 7.87
C ALA A 13 0.79 -15.89 6.62
N ILE A 14 1.64 -15.26 5.79
CA ILE A 14 1.24 -14.76 4.49
C ILE A 14 1.06 -15.96 3.57
N VAL A 15 -0.14 -16.11 3.01
CA VAL A 15 -0.47 -17.16 2.05
C VAL A 15 0.10 -16.77 0.69
N PRO A 16 0.99 -17.60 0.09
CA PRO A 16 1.55 -17.30 -1.22
C PRO A 16 0.48 -17.41 -2.31
N LEU A 17 0.65 -16.62 -3.38
CA LEU A 17 -0.23 -16.70 -4.53
C LEU A 17 0.12 -17.89 -5.43
N PRO A 18 -0.86 -18.42 -6.18
CA PRO A 18 -0.59 -19.29 -7.32
C PRO A 18 0.37 -18.62 -8.33
N PRO A 19 1.16 -19.41 -9.08
CA PRO A 19 2.09 -18.87 -10.06
C PRO A 19 1.37 -18.19 -11.23
N GLU A 20 2.13 -17.40 -11.99
CA GLU A 20 1.73 -16.87 -13.30
C GLU A 20 0.41 -16.10 -13.34
N GLN A 21 0.03 -15.38 -12.28
CA GLN A 21 -1.20 -14.56 -12.29
C GLN A 21 -2.47 -15.39 -12.62
N ALA A 22 -2.48 -16.66 -12.23
CA ALA A 22 -3.59 -17.56 -12.48
C ALA A 22 -4.90 -17.04 -11.85
N THR A 23 -4.80 -16.38 -10.68
CA THR A 23 -5.92 -15.76 -9.99
C THR A 23 -6.57 -14.66 -10.83
N GLU A 24 -5.77 -13.77 -11.42
CA GLU A 24 -6.25 -12.67 -12.27
C GLU A 24 -6.84 -13.19 -13.58
N ARG A 25 -6.20 -14.20 -14.20
CA ARG A 25 -6.70 -14.82 -15.44
C ARG A 25 -8.02 -15.56 -15.23
N ALA A 26 -8.22 -16.19 -14.07
CA ALA A 26 -9.50 -16.80 -13.70
C ALA A 26 -10.64 -15.77 -13.61
N LEU A 27 -10.32 -14.51 -13.34
CA LEU A 27 -11.27 -13.38 -13.39
C LEU A 27 -11.41 -12.77 -14.80
N GLY A 28 -10.82 -13.38 -15.83
CA GLY A 28 -10.88 -12.93 -17.22
C GLY A 28 -9.94 -11.77 -17.55
N ALA A 29 -8.95 -11.47 -16.70
CA ALA A 29 -7.99 -10.41 -16.97
C ALA A 29 -6.96 -10.80 -18.04
N ARG A 30 -6.51 -9.79 -18.78
CA ARG A 30 -5.40 -9.90 -19.74
C ARG A 30 -4.13 -9.48 -19.06
N CYS A 31 -3.17 -10.39 -19.04
CA CYS A 31 -1.94 -10.23 -18.29
C CYS A 31 -0.74 -10.04 -19.22
N PRO A 32 0.26 -9.25 -18.83
CA PRO A 32 1.47 -9.07 -19.64
C PRO A 32 2.24 -10.39 -19.74
N VAL A 33 2.70 -10.71 -20.95
CA VAL A 33 3.46 -11.93 -21.25
C VAL A 33 4.94 -11.64 -21.49
N ASP A 34 5.25 -10.50 -22.12
CA ASP A 34 6.62 -10.07 -22.35
C ASP A 34 7.25 -9.49 -21.08
N LEU A 35 8.57 -9.34 -21.09
CA LEU A 35 9.32 -8.82 -19.95
C LEU A 35 9.00 -7.35 -19.66
N ALA A 36 8.83 -6.53 -20.70
CA ALA A 36 8.59 -5.10 -20.56
C ALA A 36 7.26 -4.83 -19.84
N GLY A 37 6.19 -5.51 -20.25
CA GLY A 37 4.89 -5.43 -19.60
C GLY A 37 4.90 -6.00 -18.17
N ARG A 38 5.68 -7.06 -17.90
CA ARG A 38 5.82 -7.62 -16.55
C ARG A 38 6.56 -6.71 -15.57
N LEU A 39 7.43 -5.85 -16.08
CA LEU A 39 8.16 -4.85 -15.28
C LEU A 39 7.50 -3.46 -15.32
N ALA A 40 6.51 -3.24 -16.18
CA ALA A 40 5.79 -1.98 -16.27
C ALA A 40 4.93 -1.76 -15.03
N ALA A 41 5.05 -0.57 -14.44
CA ALA A 41 4.21 -0.09 -13.35
C ALA A 41 3.01 0.71 -13.89
N GLN A 42 1.94 0.80 -13.10
CA GLN A 42 0.78 1.66 -13.37
C GLN A 42 0.69 2.70 -12.23
N GLY A 43 1.40 3.81 -12.43
CA GLY A 43 1.76 4.74 -11.35
C GLY A 43 2.84 4.15 -10.44
N ASP A 44 2.83 4.49 -9.14
CA ASP A 44 3.80 3.98 -8.16
C ASP A 44 3.48 2.55 -7.65
N LEU A 45 2.53 1.88 -8.30
CA LEU A 45 1.99 0.57 -7.92
C LEU A 45 1.77 -0.31 -9.15
N LEU A 46 1.26 -1.51 -8.92
CA LEU A 46 0.73 -2.41 -9.95
C LEU A 46 1.77 -2.84 -11.01
N ILE A 47 3.02 -3.04 -10.59
CA ILE A 47 4.05 -3.66 -11.43
C ILE A 47 3.57 -5.04 -11.87
N GLY A 48 3.56 -5.23 -13.20
CA GLY A 48 3.13 -6.45 -13.86
C GLY A 48 1.65 -6.78 -13.67
N ALA A 49 0.80 -5.81 -13.31
CA ALA A 49 -0.63 -6.03 -13.14
C ALA A 49 -1.32 -6.46 -14.44
N CYS A 50 -2.49 -7.08 -14.30
CA CYS A 50 -3.33 -7.46 -15.42
C CYS A 50 -4.43 -6.43 -15.63
N GLU A 51 -4.89 -6.30 -16.88
CA GLU A 51 -6.01 -5.42 -17.24
C GLU A 51 -7.29 -6.24 -17.35
N GLY A 52 -8.35 -5.85 -16.64
CA GLY A 52 -9.64 -6.53 -16.70
C GLY A 52 -10.72 -5.80 -15.91
N GLN A 53 -11.86 -6.48 -15.72
CA GLN A 53 -12.91 -5.99 -14.84
C GLN A 53 -12.38 -5.98 -13.40
N MET A 54 -12.62 -4.88 -12.66
CA MET A 54 -12.23 -4.81 -11.25
C MET A 54 -12.85 -5.98 -10.46
N PRO A 55 -12.10 -6.64 -9.56
CA PRO A 55 -12.66 -7.67 -8.68
C PRO A 55 -13.90 -7.15 -7.95
N ALA A 56 -15.01 -7.89 -8.03
CA ALA A 56 -16.35 -7.40 -7.66
C ALA A 56 -16.42 -6.79 -6.26
N HIS A 57 -15.75 -7.39 -5.27
CA HIS A 57 -15.71 -6.85 -3.90
C HIS A 57 -15.01 -5.49 -3.78
N LEU A 58 -13.96 -5.20 -4.56
CA LEU A 58 -13.29 -3.89 -4.57
C LEU A 58 -14.18 -2.86 -5.23
N ALA A 59 -14.84 -3.22 -6.34
CA ALA A 59 -15.79 -2.36 -7.02
C ALA A 59 -16.98 -2.01 -6.11
N ALA A 60 -17.52 -3.00 -5.39
CA ALA A 60 -18.62 -2.81 -4.44
C ALA A 60 -18.24 -1.83 -3.33
N VAL A 61 -17.04 -1.98 -2.74
CA VAL A 61 -16.53 -1.03 -1.74
C VAL A 61 -16.41 0.36 -2.33
N LEU A 62 -15.71 0.50 -3.46
CA LEU A 62 -15.50 1.81 -4.08
C LEU A 62 -16.80 2.52 -4.44
N VAL A 63 -17.88 1.80 -4.78
CA VAL A 63 -19.22 2.38 -5.02
C VAL A 63 -19.98 2.67 -3.73
N ALA A 64 -19.79 1.87 -2.69
CA ALA A 64 -20.47 2.02 -1.41
C ALA A 64 -19.83 3.08 -0.50
N LEU A 65 -18.60 3.51 -0.77
CA LEU A 65 -17.96 4.60 -0.02
C LEU A 65 -18.84 5.86 0.00
N PRO A 66 -18.94 6.58 1.13
CA PRO A 66 -19.68 7.83 1.19
C PRO A 66 -19.10 8.88 0.24
N GLU A 67 -19.96 9.59 -0.48
CA GLU A 67 -19.51 10.63 -1.42
C GLU A 67 -18.76 11.76 -0.72
N GLN A 68 -19.18 12.12 0.49
CA GLN A 68 -18.53 13.13 1.32
C GLN A 68 -17.12 12.72 1.78
N ASP A 69 -16.78 11.43 1.73
CA ASP A 69 -15.42 10.98 2.06
C ASP A 69 -14.49 11.23 0.88
N ILE A 70 -14.82 10.69 -0.29
CA ILE A 70 -13.92 10.66 -1.47
C ILE A 70 -14.20 11.76 -2.50
N HIS A 71 -15.15 12.66 -2.22
CA HIS A 71 -15.58 13.80 -3.05
C HIS A 71 -15.95 13.46 -4.50
N LEU A 72 -16.26 12.19 -4.78
CA LEU A 72 -16.60 11.67 -6.11
C LEU A 72 -18.02 11.13 -6.15
N PRO A 73 -18.87 11.63 -7.07
CA PRO A 73 -20.25 11.20 -7.17
C PRO A 73 -20.41 9.69 -7.30
N ARG A 74 -21.40 9.11 -6.63
CA ARG A 74 -21.68 7.67 -6.72
C ARG A 74 -21.85 7.21 -8.18
N SER A 75 -22.61 7.96 -8.98
CA SER A 75 -22.85 7.65 -10.40
C SER A 75 -21.56 7.66 -11.24
N TRP A 76 -20.60 8.52 -10.90
CA TRP A 76 -19.27 8.52 -11.52
C TRP A 76 -18.55 7.22 -11.19
N ARG A 77 -18.49 6.85 -9.90
CA ARG A 77 -17.81 5.63 -9.43
C ARG A 77 -18.42 4.38 -10.04
N GLU A 78 -19.74 4.29 -10.11
CA GLU A 78 -20.46 3.17 -10.73
C GLU A 78 -20.11 3.00 -12.22
N ARG A 79 -19.85 4.09 -12.94
CA ARG A 79 -19.41 4.02 -14.35
C ARG A 79 -17.94 3.62 -14.46
N GLU A 80 -17.09 4.15 -13.61
CA GLU A 80 -15.65 3.88 -13.66
C GLU A 80 -15.31 2.45 -13.25
N VAL A 81 -15.94 1.89 -12.21
CA VAL A 81 -15.70 0.48 -11.83
C VAL A 81 -16.19 -0.51 -12.87
N ARG A 82 -17.02 -0.07 -13.84
CA ARG A 82 -17.44 -0.86 -15.01
C ARG A 82 -16.43 -0.83 -16.15
N GLN A 83 -15.46 0.09 -16.12
CA GLN A 83 -14.37 0.11 -17.09
C GLN A 83 -13.35 -0.98 -16.76
N LYS A 84 -12.48 -1.27 -17.74
CA LYS A 84 -11.29 -2.06 -17.47
C LYS A 84 -10.33 -1.25 -16.61
N VAL A 85 -9.72 -1.93 -15.65
CA VAL A 85 -8.72 -1.37 -14.74
C VAL A 85 -7.52 -2.31 -14.64
N TRP A 86 -6.41 -1.74 -14.19
CA TRP A 86 -5.25 -2.53 -13.79
C TRP A 86 -5.46 -3.04 -12.37
N PHE A 87 -5.33 -4.35 -12.18
CA PHE A 87 -5.38 -4.98 -10.87
C PHE A 87 -4.44 -6.19 -10.80
N LYS A 88 -4.11 -6.59 -9.58
CA LYS A 88 -3.35 -7.80 -9.30
C LYS A 88 -3.78 -8.43 -7.99
N ALA A 89 -3.66 -9.74 -7.90
CA ALA A 89 -3.72 -10.44 -6.64
C ALA A 89 -2.46 -10.13 -5.83
N VAL A 90 -2.60 -10.12 -4.51
CA VAL A 90 -1.51 -9.86 -3.55
C VAL A 90 -1.54 -10.94 -2.48
N PRO A 91 -0.37 -11.44 -2.02
CA PRO A 91 -0.32 -12.31 -0.86
C PRO A 91 -0.97 -11.65 0.36
N GLY A 92 -1.78 -12.41 1.09
CA GLY A 92 -2.60 -11.93 2.22
C GLY A 92 -2.60 -12.92 3.38
N PHE A 93 -3.36 -12.61 4.43
CA PHE A 93 -3.49 -13.48 5.62
C PHE A 93 -4.76 -14.32 5.64
N GLY A 94 -5.72 -14.03 4.76
CA GLY A 94 -7.02 -14.70 4.74
C GLY A 94 -7.09 -15.91 3.84
N GLN A 95 -8.30 -16.45 3.73
CA GLN A 95 -8.59 -17.62 2.89
C GLN A 95 -8.71 -17.25 1.41
N ARG A 96 -9.14 -16.02 1.10
CA ARG A 96 -9.19 -15.52 -0.27
C ARG A 96 -7.92 -14.71 -0.56
N SER A 97 -7.56 -14.65 -1.83
CA SER A 97 -6.49 -13.76 -2.26
C SER A 97 -6.89 -12.32 -2.00
N ASP A 98 -5.95 -11.54 -1.47
CA ASP A 98 -6.10 -10.09 -1.48
C ASP A 98 -5.91 -9.57 -2.90
N PHE A 99 -6.49 -8.40 -3.18
CA PHE A 99 -6.34 -7.72 -4.46
C PHE A 99 -6.00 -6.26 -4.24
N ILE A 100 -5.20 -5.71 -5.15
CA ILE A 100 -5.01 -4.27 -5.29
C ILE A 100 -5.42 -3.86 -6.71
N ALA A 101 -6.16 -2.77 -6.82
CA ALA A 101 -6.63 -2.23 -8.09
C ALA A 101 -6.49 -0.71 -8.11
N ARG A 102 -6.31 -0.14 -9.30
CA ARG A 102 -6.22 1.31 -9.52
C ARG A 102 -7.24 1.78 -10.53
N MET A 103 -7.86 2.92 -10.24
CA MET A 103 -8.84 3.62 -11.05
C MET A 103 -8.52 5.12 -11.00
N GLY A 104 -7.85 5.64 -12.04
CA GLY A 104 -7.34 7.01 -12.04
C GLY A 104 -6.31 7.23 -10.91
N ASP A 105 -6.57 8.21 -10.04
CA ASP A 105 -5.76 8.50 -8.85
C ASP A 105 -6.21 7.75 -7.58
N ILE A 106 -7.24 6.92 -7.71
CA ILE A 106 -7.70 6.06 -6.62
C ILE A 106 -7.03 4.70 -6.75
N TRP A 107 -6.52 4.19 -5.64
CA TRP A 107 -6.25 2.76 -5.53
C TRP A 107 -6.89 2.19 -4.27
N VAL A 108 -7.27 0.93 -4.34
CA VAL A 108 -7.83 0.17 -3.22
C VAL A 108 -7.12 -1.17 -3.13
N ARG A 109 -6.78 -1.56 -1.91
CA ARG A 109 -6.24 -2.87 -1.58
C ARG A 109 -7.12 -3.54 -0.54
N SER A 110 -7.57 -4.77 -0.80
CA SER A 110 -8.15 -5.62 0.24
C SER A 110 -7.05 -6.13 1.18
N LEU A 111 -7.45 -6.32 2.43
CA LEU A 111 -6.64 -6.83 3.52
C LEU A 111 -7.52 -7.81 4.28
N GLU A 112 -7.44 -9.08 3.93
CA GLU A 112 -8.11 -10.12 4.70
C GLU A 112 -7.48 -10.26 6.08
N GLY A 113 -8.35 -10.54 7.05
CA GLY A 113 -7.99 -10.65 8.45
C GLY A 113 -8.13 -12.05 9.02
N ARG A 114 -8.07 -12.15 10.35
CA ARG A 114 -8.37 -13.42 11.05
C ARG A 114 -9.83 -13.79 10.97
N ASP A 115 -10.69 -12.78 11.03
CA ASP A 115 -12.14 -12.93 10.93
C ASP A 115 -12.55 -13.04 9.46
N ALA A 116 -12.96 -14.23 9.03
CA ALA A 116 -13.39 -14.50 7.66
C ALA A 116 -14.67 -13.73 7.27
N GLU A 117 -15.45 -13.26 8.25
CA GLU A 117 -16.65 -12.45 8.01
C GLU A 117 -16.33 -10.97 7.81
N SER A 118 -15.08 -10.56 8.07
CA SER A 118 -14.60 -9.18 7.93
C SER A 118 -13.53 -9.07 6.84
N THR A 119 -13.68 -8.10 5.95
CA THR A 119 -12.60 -7.69 5.04
C THR A 119 -12.29 -6.22 5.24
N PHE A 120 -11.00 -5.89 5.33
CA PHE A 120 -10.52 -4.52 5.42
C PHE A 120 -10.08 -4.04 4.05
N TYR A 121 -10.22 -2.75 3.80
CA TYR A 121 -9.87 -2.13 2.54
C TYR A 121 -9.06 -0.88 2.83
N LEU A 122 -7.79 -0.89 2.46
CA LEU A 122 -6.97 0.31 2.45
C LEU A 122 -7.21 1.03 1.13
N VAL A 123 -7.78 2.22 1.23
CA VAL A 123 -8.17 3.06 0.10
C VAL A 123 -7.28 4.31 0.12
N SER A 124 -6.61 4.58 -1.00
CA SER A 124 -5.98 5.87 -1.25
C SER A 124 -6.85 6.62 -2.25
N ALA A 125 -7.37 7.76 -1.81
CA ALA A 125 -8.34 8.54 -2.57
C ALA A 125 -8.24 10.02 -2.18
N PRO A 126 -8.83 10.92 -2.99
CA PRO A 126 -8.93 12.33 -2.67
C PRO A 126 -9.90 12.57 -1.50
N PHE A 127 -9.43 12.42 -0.27
CA PHE A 127 -10.30 12.55 0.91
C PHE A 127 -10.45 13.98 1.43
N LEU A 128 -9.51 14.86 1.07
CA LEU A 128 -9.42 16.20 1.62
C LEU A 128 -9.59 17.22 0.51
N CYS A 129 -10.79 17.76 0.35
CA CYS A 129 -11.02 18.80 -0.64
C CYS A 129 -10.09 19.99 -0.38
N SER A 130 -9.37 20.41 -1.41
CA SER A 130 -8.53 21.59 -1.33
C SER A 130 -9.43 22.81 -1.19
N ASN A 131 -9.27 23.53 -0.08
CA ASN A 131 -9.90 24.81 0.12
C ASN A 131 -8.80 25.86 0.36
N PRO A 132 -8.40 26.62 -0.67
CA PRO A 132 -7.41 27.67 -0.53
C PRO A 132 -7.78 28.70 0.55
N ALA A 133 -9.07 28.92 0.80
CA ALA A 133 -9.56 29.87 1.81
C ALA A 133 -9.48 29.32 3.25
N ALA A 134 -9.38 28.00 3.44
CA ALA A 134 -9.31 27.38 4.77
C ALA A 134 -7.88 27.38 5.37
N GLY A 135 -6.88 27.93 4.66
CA GLY A 135 -5.49 28.01 5.12
C GLY A 135 -4.85 26.64 5.43
N THR A 136 -5.51 25.54 5.05
CA THR A 136 -5.09 24.18 5.35
C THR A 136 -4.07 23.76 4.33
N THR A 137 -2.83 24.20 4.51
CA THR A 137 -1.69 23.65 3.76
C THR A 137 -1.39 22.27 4.32
N VAL A 138 -1.87 21.21 3.65
CA VAL A 138 -1.30 19.87 3.82
C VAL A 138 0.05 19.92 3.10
N GLN A 139 1.06 20.42 3.82
CA GLN A 139 2.29 21.07 3.35
C GLN A 139 3.21 20.30 2.37
N VAL A 140 2.84 19.17 1.77
CA VAL A 140 3.82 18.34 1.03
C VAL A 140 3.30 17.71 -0.28
N GLN A 141 1.99 17.74 -0.56
CA GLN A 141 1.46 17.14 -1.80
C GLN A 141 0.64 18.16 -2.58
N GLU A 142 0.89 18.28 -3.87
CA GLU A 142 0.01 19.02 -4.78
C GLU A 142 -1.34 18.29 -4.84
N PRO A 143 -2.47 19.00 -4.72
CA PRO A 143 -3.78 18.37 -4.84
C PRO A 143 -3.98 17.84 -6.25
N VAL A 144 -4.73 16.75 -6.38
CA VAL A 144 -5.14 16.21 -7.68
C VAL A 144 -6.45 16.85 -8.12
N ARG A 145 -6.63 17.02 -9.44
CA ARG A 145 -7.90 17.47 -10.00
C ARG A 145 -8.92 16.35 -9.99
N LEU A 146 -10.13 16.67 -9.54
CA LEU A 146 -11.24 15.73 -9.54
C LEU A 146 -12.01 15.80 -10.85
N PRO A 147 -12.30 14.65 -11.48
CA PRO A 147 -13.02 14.60 -12.76
C PRO A 147 -14.53 14.85 -12.62
N ALA A 148 -15.07 14.87 -11.40
CA ALA A 148 -16.48 15.08 -11.11
C ALA A 148 -16.70 15.46 -9.65
N GLY A 149 -17.90 15.95 -9.33
CA GLY A 149 -18.29 16.40 -8.00
C GLY A 149 -18.08 17.90 -7.80
N GLU A 150 -18.48 18.38 -6.62
CA GLU A 150 -18.39 19.80 -6.25
C GLU A 150 -16.95 20.21 -5.88
N CYS A 151 -16.17 19.26 -5.37
CA CYS A 151 -14.77 19.50 -5.08
C CYS A 151 -13.96 19.45 -6.38
N ARG A 152 -13.25 20.53 -6.72
CA ARG A 152 -12.46 20.61 -7.97
C ARG A 152 -11.09 19.97 -7.85
N GLU A 153 -10.46 20.12 -6.69
CA GLU A 153 -9.11 19.65 -6.40
C GLU A 153 -9.06 19.15 -4.96
N ALA A 154 -8.34 18.06 -4.70
CA ALA A 154 -8.29 17.43 -3.38
C ALA A 154 -6.95 16.76 -3.12
N TYR A 155 -6.55 16.72 -1.85
CA TYR A 155 -5.35 16.00 -1.41
C TYR A 155 -5.65 14.52 -1.23
N ILE A 156 -4.74 13.69 -1.75
CA ILE A 156 -4.78 12.24 -1.58
C ILE A 156 -4.39 11.90 -0.14
N ALA A 157 -5.16 11.00 0.47
CA ALA A 157 -4.81 10.40 1.75
C ALA A 157 -5.20 8.91 1.74
N GLN A 158 -4.73 8.17 2.74
CA GLN A 158 -5.12 6.79 2.96
C GLN A 158 -6.12 6.69 4.09
N ARG A 159 -7.18 5.90 3.87
CA ARG A 159 -8.14 5.49 4.89
C ARG A 159 -8.35 3.99 4.85
N VAL A 160 -8.75 3.41 5.98
CA VAL A 160 -9.08 2.00 6.09
C VAL A 160 -10.56 1.85 6.36
N TYR A 161 -11.23 1.06 5.52
CA TYR A 161 -12.63 0.71 5.68
C TYR A 161 -12.78 -0.77 6.05
N GLN A 162 -13.72 -1.07 6.93
CA GLN A 162 -14.12 -2.45 7.25
C GLN A 162 -15.48 -2.74 6.64
N VAL A 163 -15.60 -3.89 5.98
CA VAL A 163 -16.87 -4.48 5.55
C VAL A 163 -17.08 -5.78 6.31
N ARG A 164 -18.30 -5.98 6.82
CA ARG A 164 -18.71 -7.24 7.46
C ARG A 164 -19.93 -7.79 6.75
N GLY A 165 -19.83 -8.99 6.18
CA GLY A 165 -20.87 -9.52 5.28
C GLY A 165 -21.29 -8.51 4.21
N ASP A 166 -22.59 -8.25 4.08
CA ASP A 166 -23.16 -7.28 3.13
C ASP A 166 -23.35 -5.86 3.70
N ALA A 167 -22.78 -5.57 4.89
CA ALA A 167 -22.90 -4.25 5.50
C ALA A 167 -22.14 -3.17 4.70
N ALA A 168 -22.61 -1.92 4.83
CA ALA A 168 -21.90 -0.78 4.23
C ALA A 168 -20.48 -0.63 4.82
N PRO A 169 -19.49 -0.15 4.03
CA PRO A 169 -18.14 0.08 4.53
C PRO A 169 -18.13 1.09 5.69
N ARG A 170 -17.48 0.72 6.80
CA ARG A 170 -17.27 1.58 7.96
C ARG A 170 -15.84 2.11 7.96
N ASP A 171 -15.65 3.42 8.06
CA ASP A 171 -14.32 4.00 8.26
C ASP A 171 -13.79 3.59 9.64
N VAL A 172 -12.68 2.86 9.65
CA VAL A 172 -11.99 2.35 10.85
C VAL A 172 -10.58 2.89 10.94
N THR A 173 -10.23 3.91 10.15
CA THR A 173 -8.86 4.43 10.04
C THR A 173 -8.27 4.75 11.41
N ALA A 174 -9.00 5.46 12.26
CA ALA A 174 -8.54 5.82 13.61
C ALA A 174 -8.38 4.61 14.55
N GLU A 175 -9.10 3.51 14.29
CA GLU A 175 -9.03 2.29 15.09
C GLU A 175 -7.85 1.40 14.68
N VAL A 176 -7.59 1.30 13.37
CA VAL A 176 -6.68 0.26 12.85
C VAL A 176 -5.38 0.81 12.27
N MET A 177 -5.31 2.09 11.91
CA MET A 177 -4.10 2.72 11.37
C MET A 177 -3.35 3.42 12.49
N PRO A 178 -2.06 3.10 12.75
CA PRO A 178 -1.28 3.81 13.74
C PRO A 178 -0.96 5.23 13.23
N ALA A 179 -0.85 6.17 14.18
CA ALA A 179 -0.27 7.47 13.89
C ALA A 179 1.19 7.34 13.43
N MET A 180 1.68 8.35 12.72
CA MET A 180 3.11 8.45 12.40
C MET A 180 3.94 8.38 13.70
N PRO A 181 5.09 7.66 13.70
CA PRO A 181 5.99 7.65 14.85
C PRO A 181 6.34 9.07 15.30
N PRO A 182 6.31 9.36 16.62
CA PRO A 182 6.70 10.66 17.12
C PRO A 182 8.17 10.95 16.78
N LEU A 183 8.45 12.18 16.39
CA LEU A 183 9.81 12.66 16.13
C LEU A 183 10.28 13.53 17.29
N THR A 184 11.53 13.32 17.73
CA THR A 184 12.15 14.23 18.68
C THR A 184 12.36 15.61 18.04
N GLU A 185 12.46 16.66 18.87
CA GLU A 185 12.73 18.01 18.37
C GLU A 185 14.07 18.08 17.61
N ALA A 186 15.09 17.37 18.09
CA ALA A 186 16.39 17.26 17.43
C ALA A 186 16.28 16.55 16.06
N ASP A 187 15.50 15.48 15.95
CA ASP A 187 15.25 14.81 14.68
C ASP A 187 14.52 15.73 13.70
N ARG A 188 13.49 16.44 14.18
CA ARG A 188 12.76 17.40 13.38
C ARG A 188 13.68 18.52 12.89
N ALA A 189 14.46 19.14 13.76
CA ALA A 189 15.40 20.21 13.39
C ALA A 189 16.43 19.73 12.35
N ARG A 190 17.00 18.52 12.54
CA ARG A 190 17.93 17.91 11.58
C ARG A 190 17.27 17.68 10.22
N GLN A 191 16.04 17.17 10.21
CA GLN A 191 15.30 16.92 8.97
C GLN A 191 15.02 18.22 8.23
N LEU A 192 14.52 19.26 8.91
CA LEU A 192 14.28 20.57 8.29
C LEU A 192 15.56 21.19 7.73
N ALA A 193 16.67 21.15 8.48
CA ALA A 193 17.94 21.72 8.06
C ALA A 193 18.52 21.05 6.79
N ARG A 194 18.08 19.83 6.48
CA ARG A 194 18.47 19.06 5.29
C ARG A 194 17.35 18.99 4.25
N GLU A 195 16.30 19.79 4.40
CA GLU A 195 15.14 19.81 3.49
C GLU A 195 14.43 18.45 3.38
N GLY A 196 14.45 17.67 4.46
CA GLY A 196 13.85 16.35 4.53
C GLY A 196 12.32 16.39 4.52
N ARG A 197 11.71 15.50 3.74
CA ARG A 197 10.26 15.34 3.62
C ARG A 197 9.83 13.99 4.14
N ILE A 198 8.89 13.95 5.08
CA ILE A 198 8.35 12.69 5.59
C ILE A 198 7.34 12.14 4.59
N THR A 199 7.45 10.85 4.27
CA THR A 199 6.59 10.17 3.29
C THR A 199 6.23 8.79 3.80
N LEU A 200 4.99 8.37 3.53
CA LEU A 200 4.54 6.98 3.71
C LEU A 200 4.70 6.26 2.38
N ASP A 201 5.75 5.46 2.26
CA ASP A 201 5.96 4.56 1.14
C ASP A 201 4.92 3.44 1.17
N HIS A 202 4.07 3.42 0.14
CA HIS A 202 3.06 2.40 -0.07
C HIS A 202 3.36 1.52 -1.29
N SER A 203 4.49 1.73 -1.98
CA SER A 203 4.88 1.02 -3.21
C SER A 203 4.98 -0.49 -3.04
N LYS A 204 5.21 -0.97 -1.81
CA LYS A 204 5.30 -2.40 -1.47
C LYS A 204 3.98 -3.05 -1.11
N LEU A 205 2.88 -2.30 -1.01
CA LEU A 205 1.56 -2.87 -0.76
C LEU A 205 1.09 -3.82 -1.86
N GLN A 206 1.65 -3.72 -3.06
CA GLN A 206 1.36 -4.64 -4.16
C GLN A 206 2.12 -5.98 -4.08
N PHE A 207 2.96 -6.18 -3.07
CA PHE A 207 3.75 -7.41 -2.90
C PHE A 207 3.66 -7.99 -1.49
N GLY A 208 3.55 -7.14 -0.47
CA GLY A 208 3.52 -7.54 0.93
C GLY A 208 2.61 -6.66 1.78
N PRO A 209 2.38 -6.99 3.05
CA PRO A 209 1.39 -6.34 3.92
C PRO A 209 1.87 -5.03 4.57
N ALA A 210 2.95 -4.42 4.09
CA ALA A 210 3.61 -3.32 4.78
C ALA A 210 3.75 -2.04 3.95
N MET A 211 3.77 -0.92 4.65
CA MET A 211 4.19 0.42 4.20
C MET A 211 5.38 0.87 5.06
N ARG A 212 6.06 1.96 4.67
CA ARG A 212 7.19 2.51 5.44
C ARG A 212 7.10 4.02 5.56
N TRP A 213 7.11 4.51 6.79
CA TRP A 213 7.44 5.91 7.06
C TRP A 213 8.94 6.12 6.91
N PHE A 214 9.31 7.09 6.08
CA PHE A 214 10.69 7.49 5.90
C PHE A 214 10.79 8.99 5.63
N VAL A 215 11.99 9.53 5.80
CA VAL A 215 12.35 10.87 5.37
C VAL A 215 13.06 10.75 4.03
N GLN A 216 12.57 11.44 3.02
CA GLN A 216 13.26 11.66 1.75
C GLN A 216 14.02 12.99 1.82
N TYR A 217 15.31 12.96 1.54
CA TYR A 217 16.13 14.17 1.36
C TYR A 217 16.36 14.45 -0.13
N PRO A 218 16.73 15.69 -0.51
CA PRO A 218 17.25 15.97 -1.84
C PRO A 218 18.42 15.04 -2.20
N GLU A 219 18.59 14.71 -3.48
CA GLU A 219 19.67 13.82 -3.94
C GLU A 219 21.08 14.36 -3.61
N THR A 220 21.20 15.68 -3.58
CA THR A 220 22.43 16.40 -3.21
C THR A 220 22.77 16.32 -1.72
N ALA A 221 21.83 15.91 -0.87
CA ALA A 221 22.06 15.80 0.56
C ALA A 221 23.07 14.68 0.87
N GLN A 222 23.90 14.89 1.89
CA GLN A 222 24.84 13.89 2.35
C GLN A 222 24.11 12.59 2.71
N LYS A 223 24.55 11.48 2.09
CA LYS A 223 24.04 10.13 2.35
C LYS A 223 24.60 9.59 3.68
N GLY A 224 23.85 8.67 4.29
CA GLY A 224 24.25 8.00 5.53
C GLY A 224 23.58 8.55 6.79
N GLY A 225 24.06 8.10 7.94
CA GLY A 225 23.40 8.29 9.24
C GLY A 225 22.88 6.96 9.81
N PRO A 226 22.60 6.89 11.12
CA PRO A 226 22.26 5.64 11.80
C PRO A 226 20.93 5.03 11.33
N ARG A 227 20.05 5.83 10.72
CA ARG A 227 18.78 5.37 10.15
C ARG A 227 18.73 5.39 8.62
N ALA A 228 19.87 5.61 7.96
CA ALA A 228 19.93 5.56 6.52
C ALA A 228 19.62 4.15 6.00
N PHE A 229 18.91 4.08 4.88
CA PHE A 229 18.65 2.84 4.15
C PHE A 229 18.66 3.12 2.66
N SER A 230 18.91 2.06 1.87
CA SER A 230 19.03 2.12 0.42
C SER A 230 20.16 3.06 -0.06
N ASP A 231 20.41 3.08 -1.36
CA ASP A 231 21.38 3.99 -1.96
C ASP A 231 20.84 5.41 -2.18
N TRP A 232 19.57 5.65 -1.79
CA TRP A 232 18.81 6.87 -2.05
C TRP A 232 18.71 7.65 -0.75
N SER A 233 19.08 8.94 -0.72
CA SER A 233 19.19 9.79 0.48
C SER A 233 17.92 9.78 1.36
N ARG A 234 17.77 8.73 2.18
CA ARG A 234 16.55 8.38 2.90
C ARG A 234 16.87 7.92 4.31
N GLU A 235 16.05 8.31 5.27
CA GLU A 235 16.11 7.85 6.67
C GLU A 235 14.84 7.10 7.07
N HIS A 236 14.98 5.92 7.65
CA HIS A 236 13.87 5.10 8.13
C HIS A 236 13.29 5.67 9.42
N LEU A 237 11.96 5.69 9.52
CA LEU A 237 11.25 6.04 10.75
C LEU A 237 10.61 4.81 11.39
N ALA A 238 9.72 4.13 10.65
CA ALA A 238 9.10 2.87 11.02
C ALA A 238 8.43 2.21 9.81
N PHE A 239 8.18 0.91 9.88
CA PHE A 239 7.20 0.21 9.05
C PHE A 239 5.81 0.30 9.66
N VAL A 240 4.79 0.28 8.80
CA VAL A 240 3.38 0.15 9.14
C VAL A 240 2.90 -1.16 8.53
N VAL A 241 2.60 -2.16 9.36
CA VAL A 241 2.45 -3.56 8.92
C VAL A 241 1.07 -4.07 9.28
N TRP A 242 0.32 -4.54 8.28
CA TRP A 242 -0.95 -5.25 8.51
C TRP A 242 -0.67 -6.57 9.22
N THR A 243 -1.41 -6.86 10.29
CA THR A 243 -1.24 -8.08 11.10
C THR A 243 -2.39 -9.07 10.99
N GLY A 244 -3.38 -8.77 10.15
CA GLY A 244 -4.64 -9.50 10.04
C GLY A 244 -5.79 -8.86 10.83
N ASP A 245 -5.51 -8.01 11.81
CA ASP A 245 -6.58 -7.32 12.56
C ASP A 245 -6.43 -5.80 12.51
N ARG A 246 -5.19 -5.30 12.46
CA ARG A 246 -4.86 -3.88 12.40
C ARG A 246 -3.47 -3.66 11.81
N PHE A 247 -3.12 -2.40 11.58
CA PHE A 247 -1.74 -2.01 11.31
C PHE A 247 -0.96 -1.77 12.61
N GLU A 248 0.30 -2.19 12.62
CA GLU A 248 1.23 -1.97 13.72
C GLU A 248 2.49 -1.25 13.25
N LEU A 249 3.04 -0.39 14.11
CA LEU A 249 4.36 0.17 13.90
C LEU A 249 5.44 -0.86 14.25
N ARG A 250 6.39 -1.06 13.34
CA ARG A 250 7.55 -1.94 13.57
C ARG A 250 8.82 -1.25 13.11
N GLU A 251 9.88 -1.36 13.91
CA GLU A 251 11.19 -0.87 13.49
C GLU A 251 11.81 -1.79 12.43
N LYS A 252 11.67 -3.11 12.61
CA LYS A 252 12.22 -4.10 11.69
C LYS A 252 11.15 -5.07 11.24
N ILE A 253 11.26 -5.51 9.99
CA ILE A 253 10.42 -6.55 9.41
C ILE A 253 11.26 -7.57 8.64
N SER A 254 10.63 -8.67 8.25
CA SER A 254 11.28 -9.70 7.43
C SER A 254 11.12 -9.40 5.93
N ARG A 255 11.99 -10.00 5.11
CA ARG A 255 11.92 -9.89 3.64
C ARG A 255 10.60 -10.37 3.04
N SER A 256 9.89 -11.30 3.68
CA SER A 256 8.55 -11.73 3.22
C SER A 256 7.48 -10.65 3.46
N GLN A 257 7.69 -9.75 4.42
CA GLN A 257 6.80 -8.61 4.67
C GLN A 257 7.18 -7.37 3.84
N TRP A 258 8.43 -7.27 3.39
CA TRP A 258 8.94 -6.21 2.49
C TRP A 258 9.64 -6.78 1.25
N PRO A 259 8.89 -7.40 0.32
CA PRO A 259 9.48 -8.02 -0.85
C PRO A 259 10.14 -6.98 -1.76
N CYS A 260 11.17 -7.43 -2.49
CA CYS A 260 11.80 -6.61 -3.51
C CYS A 260 10.92 -6.58 -4.77
N ASP A 261 11.06 -5.52 -5.55
CA ASP A 261 10.43 -5.40 -6.85
C ASP A 261 10.96 -6.50 -7.77
N PRO A 262 10.12 -6.99 -8.69
CA PRO A 262 10.58 -7.93 -9.69
C PRO A 262 11.65 -7.25 -10.56
N VAL A 263 12.69 -8.01 -10.89
CA VAL A 263 13.80 -7.57 -11.75
C VAL A 263 13.85 -8.43 -13.01
N ALA A 264 14.60 -8.01 -14.01
CA ALA A 264 14.76 -8.82 -15.21
C ALA A 264 15.47 -10.15 -14.90
N PRO A 265 15.21 -11.22 -15.66
CA PRO A 265 15.96 -12.47 -15.53
C PRO A 265 17.47 -12.23 -15.61
N GLY A 266 18.22 -12.74 -14.64
CA GLY A 266 19.67 -12.55 -14.54
C GLY A 266 20.11 -11.37 -13.67
N ASP A 267 19.21 -10.43 -13.37
CA ASP A 267 19.50 -9.33 -12.45
C ASP A 267 19.54 -9.81 -10.99
N ARG A 268 20.36 -9.12 -10.20
CA ARG A 268 20.41 -9.36 -8.75
C ARG A 268 19.09 -8.94 -8.10
N ALA A 269 18.46 -9.85 -7.37
CA ALA A 269 17.30 -9.53 -6.54
C ALA A 269 17.59 -8.34 -5.62
N CYS A 270 16.63 -7.40 -5.52
CA CYS A 270 16.78 -6.15 -4.77
C CYS A 270 17.91 -5.24 -5.28
N GLY A 271 18.40 -5.45 -6.51
CA GLY A 271 19.47 -4.66 -7.10
C GLY A 271 19.00 -3.39 -7.81
N GLY A 272 17.72 -3.32 -8.16
CA GLY A 272 17.11 -2.19 -8.84
C GLY A 272 16.54 -1.13 -7.91
N PHE A 273 16.29 0.06 -8.43
CA PHE A 273 15.47 1.06 -7.75
C PHE A 273 14.04 0.51 -7.54
N PRO A 274 13.40 0.74 -6.37
CA PRO A 274 13.86 1.51 -5.21
C PRO A 274 14.56 0.67 -4.12
N ASP A 275 14.81 -0.63 -4.37
CA ASP A 275 15.31 -1.59 -3.37
C ASP A 275 16.83 -1.65 -3.24
N SER A 276 17.57 -0.98 -4.14
CA SER A 276 19.01 -1.05 -4.17
C SER A 276 19.66 -0.52 -2.88
N GLY A 277 20.73 -1.18 -2.47
CA GLY A 277 21.53 -0.79 -1.32
C GLY A 277 21.17 -1.53 -0.02
N PRO A 278 21.93 -1.28 1.06
CA PRO A 278 21.69 -1.93 2.35
C PRO A 278 20.44 -1.38 3.03
N ASP A 279 19.63 -2.29 3.60
CA ASP A 279 18.48 -1.94 4.44
C ASP A 279 18.51 -2.72 5.75
N LEU A 280 19.11 -2.11 6.78
CA LEU A 280 19.30 -2.72 8.10
C LEU A 280 17.98 -2.95 8.86
N PHE A 281 16.88 -2.43 8.33
CA PHE A 281 15.54 -2.55 8.89
C PHE A 281 14.74 -3.72 8.28
N VAL A 282 15.22 -4.29 7.17
CA VAL A 282 14.65 -5.50 6.58
C VAL A 282 15.59 -6.67 6.80
N THR A 283 15.17 -7.58 7.67
CA THR A 283 15.92 -8.80 7.97
C THR A 283 15.69 -9.85 6.89
N ALA A 284 16.71 -10.66 6.61
CA ALA A 284 16.53 -11.86 5.81
C ALA A 284 15.52 -12.76 6.54
N GLY A 285 14.35 -12.99 5.93
CA GLY A 285 13.48 -14.08 6.37
C GLY A 285 14.10 -15.41 5.93
N THR A 286 13.80 -16.50 6.65
CA THR A 286 13.97 -17.85 6.10
C THR A 286 13.19 -17.93 4.79
N SER A 287 13.91 -17.85 3.69
CA SER A 287 13.35 -17.96 2.35
C SER A 287 12.72 -19.34 2.20
N VAL A 288 11.40 -19.39 2.04
CA VAL A 288 10.80 -20.51 1.30
C VAL A 288 11.23 -20.29 -0.15
N PRO A 289 11.94 -21.25 -0.78
CA PRO A 289 12.41 -21.08 -2.14
C PRO A 289 11.20 -20.91 -3.06
N MET A 290 11.09 -19.75 -3.71
CA MET A 290 10.28 -19.66 -4.93
C MET A 290 10.94 -20.60 -5.93
N ALA A 291 10.20 -21.62 -6.36
CA ALA A 291 10.63 -22.51 -7.41
C ALA A 291 11.00 -21.68 -8.64
N ALA A 292 12.24 -21.86 -9.10
CA ALA A 292 12.67 -21.33 -10.38
C ALA A 292 11.80 -21.96 -11.47
N SER A 293 10.96 -21.16 -12.12
CA SER A 293 10.33 -21.55 -13.37
C SER A 293 11.44 -21.75 -14.40
N SER A 294 11.68 -23.00 -14.79
CA SER A 294 12.48 -23.33 -15.98
C SER A 294 11.70 -22.97 -17.25
N PRO A 295 12.39 -22.66 -18.37
CA PRO A 295 11.79 -22.11 -19.59
C PRO A 295 10.81 -23.04 -20.30
#